data_AF-A0A285ZNE4-F1
#
_entry.id   AF-A0A285ZNE4-F1
#
_cell.length_a   1.000
_cell.length_b   1.000
_cell.length_c   1.000
_cell.angle_alpha   90.00
_cell.angle_beta   90.00
_cell.angle_gamma   90.00
#
_symmetry.space_group_name_H-M   'P 1'
#
loop_
_entity.id
_entity.type
_entity.pdbx_description
1 polymer ?
#
loop_
_entity_poly.entity_id
_entity_poly.type
_entity_poly.pdbx_seq_one_letter_code
_entity_poly.pdbx_strand_id
1 'polypeptide(L)'
;MTPQEKQFVDYWAEKRKKWSWRKHSYQTFITIVLPVALLIDFVNYFIIGDTEYAFFSFTHLFTFLINMLLLGVVIILGSGFTNWNYNEGRYWSILRKNTNKLQ
;
A
#
# COMPACT_ATOMS: atom_id res chain seq x y z
N MET A 1 10.50 17.99 23.93
CA MET A 1 9.82 16.89 23.19
C MET A 1 8.92 16.13 24.15
N THR A 2 7.70 15.77 23.76
CA THR A 2 6.83 14.92 24.60
C THR A 2 7.27 13.45 24.52
N PRO A 3 6.92 12.59 25.51
CA PRO A 3 7.24 11.16 25.45
C PRO A 3 6.74 10.47 24.17
N GLN A 4 5.53 10.80 23.72
CA GLN A 4 4.93 10.26 22.48
C GLN A 4 5.66 10.73 21.22
N GLU A 5 6.08 12.01 21.17
CA GLU A 5 6.88 12.54 20.06
C GLU A 5 8.23 11.84 19.96
N LYS A 6 8.89 11.59 21.11
CA LYS A 6 10.17 10.88 21.16
C LYS A 6 10.03 9.44 20.68
N GLN A 7 9.03 8.71 21.18
CA GLN A 7 8.75 7.34 20.74
C GLN A 7 8.53 7.25 19.24
N PHE A 8 7.77 8.19 18.66
CA PHE A 8 7.55 8.23 17.21
C PHE A 8 8.84 8.51 16.44
N VAL A 9 9.65 9.48 16.89
CA VAL A 9 10.91 9.84 16.24
C VAL A 9 11.89 8.66 16.26
N ASP A 10 12.05 7.99 17.41
CA ASP A 10 12.92 6.82 17.55
C ASP A 10 12.44 5.66 16.66
N TYR A 11 11.13 5.38 16.69
CA TYR A 11 10.50 4.38 15.83
C TYR A 11 10.75 4.65 14.35
N TRP A 12 10.47 5.88 13.89
CA TRP A 12 10.56 6.21 12.48
C TRP A 12 12.01 6.30 12.02
N ALA A 13 12.94 6.77 12.86
CA ALA A 13 14.37 6.80 12.58
C ALA A 13 14.94 5.41 12.29
N GLU A 14 14.46 4.38 12.98
CA GLU A 14 14.83 3.00 12.71
C GLU A 14 14.07 2.40 11.53
N LYS A 15 12.76 2.64 11.45
CA LYS A 15 11.91 2.09 10.39
C LYS A 15 12.32 2.60 8.99
N ARG A 16 12.65 3.90 8.85
CA ARG A 16 13.08 4.49 7.56
C ARG A 16 14.30 3.82 6.97
N LYS A 17 15.26 3.38 7.80
CA LYS A 17 16.49 2.69 7.37
C LYS A 17 16.20 1.29 6.83
N LYS A 18 15.15 0.66 7.36
CA LYS A 18 14.72 -0.69 7.00
C LYS A 18 13.61 -0.69 5.94
N TRP A 19 13.21 0.48 5.44
CA TRP A 19 12.18 0.57 4.42
C TRP A 19 12.67 -0.02 3.10
N SER A 20 11.86 -0.91 2.54
CA SER A 20 12.15 -1.55 1.27
C SER A 20 10.88 -1.61 0.45
N TRP A 21 10.90 -0.94 -0.71
CA TRP A 21 9.82 -1.00 -1.68
C TRP A 21 9.54 -2.44 -2.11
N ARG A 22 10.59 -3.27 -2.30
CA ARG A 22 10.42 -4.68 -2.62
C ARG A 22 9.58 -5.42 -1.57
N LYS A 23 9.91 -5.23 -0.28
CA LYS A 23 9.18 -5.87 0.82
C LYS A 23 7.74 -5.35 0.91
N HIS A 24 7.56 -4.03 0.83
CA HIS A 24 6.23 -3.39 0.84
C HIS A 24 5.36 -3.89 -0.31
N SER A 25 5.88 -3.92 -1.53
CA SER A 25 5.18 -4.40 -2.72
C SER A 25 4.76 -5.85 -2.58
N TYR A 26 5.66 -6.75 -2.18
CA TYR A 26 5.35 -8.16 -2.01
C TYR A 26 4.28 -8.40 -0.95
N GLN A 27 4.43 -7.77 0.22
CA GLN A 27 3.46 -7.90 1.31
C GLN A 27 2.10 -7.36 0.90
N THR A 28 2.05 -6.14 0.37
CA THR A 28 0.80 -5.49 -0.06
C THR A 28 0.13 -6.27 -1.19
N PHE A 29 0.91 -6.85 -2.10
CA PHE A 29 0.37 -7.68 -3.16
C PHE A 29 -0.37 -8.90 -2.61
N ILE A 30 0.30 -9.69 -1.76
CA ILE A 30 -0.27 -10.94 -1.22
C ILE A 30 -1.42 -10.68 -0.25
N THR A 31 -1.33 -9.64 0.59
CA THR A 31 -2.32 -9.40 1.65
C THR A 31 -3.52 -8.57 1.20
N ILE A 32 -3.37 -7.75 0.16
CA ILE A 32 -4.42 -6.82 -0.28
C ILE A 32 -4.78 -7.04 -1.75
N VAL A 33 -3.81 -6.87 -2.66
CA VAL A 33 -4.09 -6.83 -4.10
C VAL A 33 -4.69 -8.14 -4.58
N LEU A 34 -4.06 -9.28 -4.25
CA LEU A 34 -4.50 -10.59 -4.69
C LEU A 34 -5.89 -10.95 -4.14
N PRO A 35 -6.17 -10.84 -2.82
CA PRO A 35 -7.51 -11.10 -2.30
C PRO A 35 -8.58 -10.18 -2.90
N VAL A 36 -8.29 -8.88 -3.06
CA VAL A 36 -9.24 -7.92 -3.62
C VAL A 36 -9.49 -8.18 -5.10
N ALA A 37 -8.45 -8.48 -5.89
CA ALA A 37 -8.60 -8.81 -7.30
C ALA A 37 -9.44 -10.07 -7.48
N LEU A 38 -9.16 -11.13 -6.70
CA LEU A 38 -9.98 -12.35 -6.71
C LEU A 38 -11.44 -12.07 -6.33
N LEU A 39 -11.66 -11.26 -5.30
CA LEU A 39 -13.01 -10.89 -4.88
C LEU A 39 -13.76 -10.15 -6.00
N ILE A 40 -13.12 -9.16 -6.64
CA ILE A 40 -13.72 -8.41 -7.75
C ILE A 40 -14.07 -9.36 -8.90
N ASP A 41 -13.15 -10.25 -9.27
CA ASP A 41 -13.32 -11.21 -10.35
C ASP A 41 -14.49 -12.17 -10.07
N PHE A 42 -14.56 -12.71 -8.85
CA PHE A 42 -15.67 -13.57 -8.43
C PHE A 42 -17.01 -12.83 -8.38
N VAL A 43 -17.04 -11.60 -7.88
CA VAL A 43 -18.27 -10.79 -7.83
C VAL A 43 -18.77 -10.49 -9.24
N ASN A 44 -17.87 -10.10 -10.15
CA ASN A 44 -18.24 -9.79 -11.53
C ASN A 44 -18.85 -11.01 -12.23
N TYR A 45 -18.21 -12.18 -12.10
CA TYR A 45 -18.70 -13.38 -12.78
C TYR A 45 -19.96 -13.96 -12.12
N PHE A 46 -19.94 -14.18 -10.79
CA PHE A 46 -21.00 -14.94 -10.11
C PHE A 46 -22.20 -14.10 -9.65
N ILE A 47 -22.03 -12.80 -9.42
CA ILE A 47 -23.09 -11.93 -8.87
C ILE A 47 -23.66 -11.02 -9.95
N ILE A 48 -22.79 -10.36 -10.72
CA ILE A 48 -23.21 -9.42 -11.77
C ILE A 48 -23.68 -10.20 -13.01
N GLY A 49 -23.25 -11.45 -13.16
CA GLY A 49 -23.68 -12.33 -14.26
C GLY A 49 -23.08 -11.90 -15.59
N ASP A 50 -21.88 -11.32 -15.56
CA ASP A 50 -21.14 -11.03 -16.78
C ASP A 50 -20.69 -12.35 -17.42
N THR A 51 -21.46 -12.77 -18.43
CA THR A 51 -21.22 -13.97 -19.23
C THR A 51 -20.51 -13.65 -20.55
N GLU A 52 -19.96 -12.45 -20.74
CA GLU A 52 -19.25 -12.10 -21.99
C GLU A 52 -18.09 -13.07 -22.27
N TYR A 53 -17.56 -13.71 -21.23
CA TYR A 53 -16.56 -14.78 -21.34
C TYR A 53 -16.92 -15.98 -20.46
N ALA A 54 -16.59 -17.19 -20.93
CA ALA A 54 -16.56 -18.35 -20.06
C ALA A 54 -15.47 -18.16 -18.97
N PHE A 55 -15.81 -18.39 -17.70
CA PHE A 55 -14.89 -18.20 -16.56
C PHE A 55 -13.55 -18.91 -16.75
N PHE A 56 -13.61 -20.15 -17.25
CA PHE A 56 -12.43 -20.95 -17.56
C PHE A 56 -11.99 -20.73 -19.01
N SER A 57 -11.64 -19.49 -19.34
CA SER A 57 -11.06 -19.13 -20.63
C SER A 57 -9.74 -18.37 -20.48
N PHE A 58 -8.88 -18.52 -21.48
CA PHE A 58 -7.62 -17.77 -21.52
C PHE A 58 -7.86 -16.26 -21.61
N THR A 59 -8.93 -15.82 -22.29
CA THR A 59 -9.30 -14.42 -22.37
C THR A 59 -9.65 -13.86 -20.99
N HIS A 60 -10.50 -14.57 -20.24
CA HIS A 60 -10.84 -14.19 -18.86
C HIS A 60 -9.60 -14.13 -17.97
N LEU A 61 -8.74 -15.17 -18.02
CA LEU A 61 -7.49 -15.19 -17.28
C LEU A 61 -6.60 -13.98 -17.61
N PHE A 62 -6.47 -13.61 -18.88
CA PHE A 62 -5.64 -12.48 -19.29
C PHE A 62 -6.22 -11.14 -18.82
N THR A 63 -7.54 -10.96 -18.92
CA THR A 63 -8.24 -9.79 -18.39
C THR A 63 -8.06 -9.68 -16.87
N PHE A 64 -8.21 -10.79 -16.14
CA PHE A 64 -7.96 -10.85 -14.70
C PHE A 64 -6.52 -10.43 -14.37
N LEU A 65 -5.52 -10.94 -15.09
CA LEU A 65 -4.11 -10.61 -14.85
C LEU A 65 -3.82 -9.12 -15.10
N ILE A 66 -4.37 -8.52 -16.17
CA ILE A 66 -4.22 -7.08 -16.44
C ILE A 66 -4.88 -6.26 -15.33
N ASN A 67 -6.11 -6.59 -14.95
CA ASN A 67 -6.84 -5.87 -13.91
C ASN A 67 -6.11 -5.96 -12.57
N MET A 68 -5.61 -7.14 -12.20
CA MET A 68 -4.82 -7.35 -10.99
C MET A 68 -3.50 -6.55 -11.04
N LEU A 69 -2.83 -6.48 -12.21
CA LEU A 69 -1.62 -5.69 -12.37
C LEU A 69 -1.90 -4.19 -12.17
N LEU A 70 -2.93 -3.66 -12.83
CA LEU A 70 -3.34 -2.25 -12.70
C LEU A 70 -3.71 -1.90 -11.26
N LEU A 71 -4.54 -2.73 -10.64
CA LEU A 71 -4.92 -2.60 -9.23
C LEU A 71 -3.68 -2.64 -8.32
N GLY A 72 -2.77 -3.57 -8.60
CA GLY A 72 -1.53 -3.75 -7.86
C GLY A 72 -0.65 -2.52 -7.89
N VAL A 73 -0.39 -1.96 -9.06
CA VAL A 73 0.40 -0.73 -9.23
C VAL A 73 -0.20 0.41 -8.42
N VAL A 74 -1.51 0.63 -8.54
CA VAL A 74 -2.20 1.75 -7.86
C VAL A 74 -2.13 1.60 -6.33
N ILE A 75 -2.49 0.42 -5.81
CA ILE A 75 -2.54 0.18 -4.35
C ILE A 75 -1.14 0.20 -3.74
N ILE A 76 -0.18 -0.47 -4.37
CA ILE A 76 1.19 -0.58 -3.84
C ILE A 76 1.86 0.80 -3.78
N LEU A 77 1.81 1.55 -4.89
CA LEU A 77 2.43 2.88 -4.95
C LEU A 77 1.68 3.87 -4.06
N GLY A 78 0.35 3.91 -4.13
CA GLY A 78 -0.47 4.82 -3.34
C GLY A 78 -0.28 4.63 -1.83
N SER A 79 -0.36 3.39 -1.36
CA SER A 79 -0.16 3.07 0.07
C SER A 79 1.27 3.34 0.53
N GLY A 80 2.28 2.96 -0.25
CA GLY A 80 3.67 3.17 0.10
C GLY A 80 4.04 4.65 0.14
N PHE A 81 3.58 5.42 -0.86
CA PHE A 81 3.84 6.86 -0.94
C PHE A 81 3.15 7.61 0.21
N THR A 82 1.89 7.30 0.48
CA THR A 82 1.14 7.92 1.58
C THR A 82 1.81 7.63 2.94
N ASN A 83 2.15 6.37 3.19
CA ASN A 83 2.81 5.94 4.44
C ASN A 83 4.16 6.63 4.62
N TRP A 84 4.99 6.66 3.57
CA TRP A 84 6.30 7.31 3.62
C TRP A 84 6.18 8.80 3.88
N ASN A 85 5.42 9.52 3.06
CA ASN A 85 5.35 10.98 3.15
C ASN A 85 4.69 11.47 4.44
N TYR A 86 3.64 10.79 4.90
CA TYR A 86 2.99 11.14 6.16
C TYR A 86 3.97 11.04 7.33
N ASN A 87 4.70 9.92 7.42
CA ASN A 87 5.62 9.70 8.54
C ASN A 87 6.88 10.58 8.44
N GLU A 88 7.46 10.75 7.25
CA GLU A 88 8.62 11.61 7.04
C GLU A 88 8.27 13.08 7.31
N GLY A 89 7.10 13.55 6.85
CA GLY A 89 6.60 14.88 7.15
C GLY A 89 6.40 15.12 8.65
N ARG A 90 5.78 14.15 9.34
CA ARG A 90 5.60 14.20 10.81
C ARG A 90 6.94 14.20 11.55
N TYR A 91 7.90 13.40 11.09
CA TYR A 91 9.24 13.30 11.67
C TYR A 91 9.96 14.66 11.64
N TRP A 92 10.04 15.30 10.46
CA TRP A 92 10.70 16.59 10.32
C TRP A 92 9.94 17.74 11.01
N SER A 93 8.60 17.65 11.07
CA SER A 93 7.79 18.60 11.83
C SER A 93 8.14 18.58 13.32
N ILE A 94 8.21 17.39 13.92
CA ILE A 94 8.56 17.23 15.33
C ILE A 94 10.00 17.68 15.62
N LEU A 95 10.96 17.35 14.75
CA LEU A 95 12.35 17.77 14.93
C LEU A 95 12.47 19.29 14.90
N ARG A 96 11.95 19.96 13.87
CA ARG A 96 12.00 21.43 13.75
C ARG A 96 11.33 22.14 14.93
N LYS A 97 10.17 21.65 15.37
CA LYS A 97 9.47 22.17 16.54
C LYS A 97 10.31 22.11 17.82
N ASN A 98 11.12 21.07 17.99
CA ASN A 98 11.98 20.93 19.17
C ASN A 98 13.28 21.73 19.04
N THR A 99 13.86 21.84 17.84
CA THR A 99 15.03 22.71 17.58
C THR A 99 14.71 24.18 17.87
N ASN A 100 13.56 24.67 17.40
CA ASN A 100 13.13 26.06 17.62
C ASN A 100 12.76 26.38 19.08
N LYS A 101 12.64 25.38 19.95
CA LYS A 101 12.41 25.57 21.40
C LYS A 101 13.71 25.66 22.20
N LEU A 102 14.84 25.29 21.58
CA LEU A 102 16.17 25.31 22.20
C LEU A 102 16.97 26.57 21.82
N GLN A 103 16.46 27.36 20.88
CA GLN A 103 16.88 28.73 20.60
C GLN A 103 16.02 29.70 21.40
#